data_AF-H5XZS7-F1
#
_entry.id   AF-H5XZS7-F1
#
_cell.length_a   1.000
_cell.length_b   1.000
_cell.length_c   1.000
_cell.angle_alpha   90.00
_cell.angle_beta   90.00
_cell.angle_gamma   90.00
#
_symmetry.space_group_name_H-M   'P 1'
#
loop_
_entity.id
_entity.type
_entity.pdbx_description
1 polymer ?
#
loop_
_entity_poly.entity_id
_entity_poly.type
_entity_poly.pdbx_seq_one_letter_code
_entity_poly.pdbx_strand_id
1 'polypeptide(L)'
;MIVKQDKGFETNSFYPDTDWYNDENYVVDETTELGQLLAEKIKKHAPYFEFVLNENRELIDIIPTERPPQPPPEPTELEILQKKVAMQDTVIEELMFSIIPQLTGGGI
;
A
#
# COMPACT_ATOMS: atom_id res chain seq x y z
N MET A 1 19.50 8.70 11.66
CA MET A 1 18.27 8.81 10.81
C MET A 1 17.48 10.06 11.16
N ILE A 2 16.86 10.70 10.17
CA ILE A 2 15.88 11.80 10.36
C ILE A 2 14.48 11.30 10.06
N VAL A 3 13.54 11.56 10.96
CA VAL A 3 12.13 11.18 10.83
C VAL A 3 11.28 12.44 10.76
N LYS A 4 10.52 12.56 9.68
CA LYS A 4 9.68 13.72 9.38
C LYS A 4 8.33 13.62 10.07
N GLN A 5 7.67 14.76 10.26
CA GLN A 5 6.31 14.81 10.84
C GLN A 5 5.26 14.08 9.98
N ASP A 6 5.50 13.94 8.67
CA ASP A 6 4.66 13.16 7.74
C ASP A 6 4.89 11.64 7.84
N LYS A 7 5.69 11.20 8.83
CA LYS A 7 6.06 9.80 9.09
C LYS A 7 6.95 9.18 7.99
N GLY A 8 7.47 10.00 7.08
CA GLY A 8 8.60 9.67 6.22
C GLY A 8 9.92 9.70 6.98
N PHE A 9 10.97 9.09 6.42
CA PHE A 9 12.30 9.10 7.02
C PHE A 9 13.40 9.18 5.96
N GLU A 10 14.55 9.69 6.38
CA GLU A 10 15.78 9.74 5.59
C GLU A 10 16.96 9.19 6.42
N THR A 11 17.83 8.43 5.75
CA THR A 11 19.04 7.85 6.36
C THR A 11 20.26 8.38 5.64
N ASN A 12 21.30 8.72 6.39
CA ASN A 12 22.60 9.05 5.81
C ASN A 12 23.71 8.43 6.65
N SER A 13 24.47 7.55 6.01
CA SER A 13 25.50 6.72 6.64
C SER A 13 26.74 7.50 7.09
N PHE A 14 26.94 8.73 6.62
CA PHE A 14 28.11 9.54 6.98
C PHE A 14 27.95 10.29 8.30
N TYR A 15 26.72 10.43 8.80
CA TYR A 15 26.42 11.26 9.97
C TYR A 15 25.24 10.72 10.81
N PRO A 16 25.25 9.44 11.17
CA PRO A 16 24.07 8.67 11.64
C PRO A 16 23.29 9.26 12.84
N ASP A 17 23.87 10.21 13.54
CA ASP A 17 23.43 10.85 14.79
C ASP A 17 23.11 12.36 14.64
N THR A 18 23.28 12.95 13.46
CA THR A 18 23.28 14.40 13.27
C THR A 18 21.99 14.90 12.63
N ASP A 19 21.45 16.01 13.13
CA ASP A 19 20.40 16.77 12.44
C ASP A 19 20.99 17.58 11.27
N TRP A 20 20.78 17.11 10.04
CA TRP A 20 21.27 17.80 8.84
C TRP A 20 20.33 18.86 8.30
N TYR A 21 19.07 18.80 8.66
CA TYR A 21 18.05 19.71 8.15
C TYR A 21 17.85 20.90 9.10
N ASN A 22 18.14 20.73 10.40
CA ASN A 22 17.93 21.73 11.44
C ASN A 22 16.51 22.31 11.37
N ASP A 23 15.56 21.40 11.22
CA ASP A 23 14.12 21.63 11.03
C ASP A 23 13.37 20.87 12.13
N GLU A 24 12.04 21.03 12.25
CA GLU A 24 11.21 20.39 13.29
C GLU A 24 11.04 18.86 13.11
N ASN A 25 12.10 18.14 12.69
CA ASN A 25 12.16 16.70 12.52
C ASN A 25 12.71 15.99 13.76
N TYR A 26 12.46 14.69 13.88
CA TYR A 26 13.05 13.87 14.93
C TYR A 26 14.36 13.23 14.47
N VAL A 27 15.36 13.24 15.33
CA VAL A 27 16.64 12.58 15.10
C VAL A 27 16.66 11.26 15.84
N VAL A 28 16.98 10.18 15.13
CA VAL A 28 17.24 8.86 15.71
C VAL A 28 18.73 8.58 15.58
N ASP A 29 19.41 8.45 16.72
CA ASP A 29 20.84 8.16 16.80
C ASP A 29 21.13 6.68 16.50
N GLU A 30 21.46 6.39 15.24
CA GLU A 30 21.78 5.03 14.77
C GLU A 30 23.16 4.52 15.25
N THR A 31 23.90 5.28 16.05
CA THR A 31 25.16 4.81 16.67
C THR A 31 24.92 3.97 17.92
N THR A 32 23.71 4.06 18.50
CA THR A 32 23.31 3.30 19.68
C THR A 32 22.48 2.08 19.32
N GLU A 33 22.55 1.02 20.14
CA GLU A 33 21.72 -0.18 19.94
C GLU A 33 20.22 0.15 19.96
N LEU A 34 19.80 1.02 20.90
CA LEU A 34 18.41 1.46 21.00
C LEU A 34 17.97 2.23 19.75
N GLY A 35 18.79 3.15 19.24
CA GLY A 35 18.47 3.91 18.04
C GLY A 35 18.49 3.06 16.78
N GLN A 36 19.35 2.04 16.68
CA GLN A 36 19.31 1.06 15.59
C GLN A 36 18.00 0.26 15.60
N LEU A 37 17.57 -0.22 16.78
CA LEU A 37 16.30 -0.93 16.93
C LEU A 37 15.10 -0.04 16.57
N LEU A 38 15.12 1.22 17.00
CA LEU A 38 14.10 2.21 16.65
C LEU A 38 14.08 2.48 15.14
N ALA A 39 15.24 2.68 14.52
CA ALA A 39 15.38 2.89 13.08
C ALA A 39 14.81 1.72 12.28
N GLU A 40 15.08 0.47 12.66
CA GLU A 40 14.51 -0.71 12.00
C GLU A 40 12.99 -0.80 12.20
N LYS A 41 12.49 -0.45 13.39
CA LYS A 41 11.05 -0.37 13.67
C LYS A 41 10.37 0.66 12.75
N ILE A 42 10.97 1.85 12.60
CA ILE A 42 10.49 2.91 11.70
C ILE A 42 10.49 2.43 10.25
N LYS A 43 11.59 1.87 9.74
CA LYS A 43 11.68 1.34 8.36
C LYS A 43 10.58 0.32 8.06
N LYS A 44 10.27 -0.54 9.04
CA LYS A 44 9.26 -1.60 8.90
C LYS A 44 7.83 -1.06 8.88
N HIS A 45 7.55 -0.06 9.71
CA HIS A 45 6.18 0.39 9.96
C HIS A 45 5.82 1.68 9.23
N ALA A 46 6.78 2.44 8.71
CA ALA A 46 6.49 3.68 7.99
C ALA A 46 5.54 3.49 6.79
N PRO A 47 4.62 4.43 6.54
CA PRO A 47 4.25 5.58 7.39
C PRO A 47 3.17 5.24 8.46
N TYR A 48 2.87 3.96 8.68
CA TYR A 48 1.79 3.45 9.52
C TYR A 48 2.25 3.20 10.97
N PHE A 49 2.49 4.28 11.70
CA PHE A 49 2.80 4.25 13.12
C PHE A 49 2.44 5.57 13.81
N GLU A 50 2.41 5.61 15.13
CA GLU A 50 2.32 6.83 15.96
C GLU A 50 3.64 7.08 16.70
N PHE A 51 4.01 8.35 16.87
CA PHE A 51 5.23 8.74 17.58
C PHE A 51 5.05 8.59 19.09
N VAL A 52 6.07 8.08 19.77
CA VAL A 52 6.18 8.09 21.24
C VAL A 52 7.32 9.03 21.60
N LEU A 53 6.98 10.15 22.25
CA LEU A 53 7.93 11.19 22.62
C LEU A 53 8.18 11.18 24.14
N ASN A 54 9.39 11.56 24.56
CA ASN A 54 9.70 11.83 25.96
C ASN A 54 9.28 13.25 26.39
N GLU A 55 9.57 13.62 27.64
CA GLU A 55 9.29 14.95 28.20
C GLU A 55 10.00 16.09 27.46
N ASN A 56 11.13 15.80 26.81
CA ASN A 56 11.91 16.74 26.01
C ASN A 56 11.45 16.83 24.55
N ARG A 57 10.35 16.14 24.19
CA ARG A 57 9.83 16.01 22.81
C ARG A 57 10.75 15.25 21.85
N GLU A 58 11.66 14.43 22.38
CA GLU A 58 12.53 13.57 21.58
C GLU A 58 11.82 12.24 21.28
N LEU A 59 12.03 11.71 20.08
CA LEU A 59 11.44 10.44 19.65
C LEU A 59 12.14 9.28 20.35
N ILE A 60 11.41 8.58 21.23
CA ILE A 60 11.94 7.43 21.98
C ILE A 60 11.42 6.09 21.49
N ASP A 61 10.24 6.05 20.88
CA ASP A 61 9.69 4.83 20.29
C ASP A 61 8.58 5.16 19.25
N ILE A 62 8.06 4.14 18.57
CA ILE A 62 6.86 4.21 17.74
C ILE A 62 5.85 3.12 18.09
N ILE A 63 4.57 3.39 17.88
CA ILE A 63 3.48 2.42 18.02
C ILE A 63 2.95 2.08 16.61
N PRO A 64 3.14 0.85 16.10
CA PRO A 64 2.59 0.45 14.81
C PRO A 64 1.06 0.61 14.74
N THR A 65 0.57 1.12 13.62
CA THR A 65 -0.87 1.21 13.33
C THR A 65 -1.25 0.23 12.22
N GLU A 66 -2.56 0.02 12.02
CA GLU A 66 -3.05 -0.79 10.93
C GLU A 66 -2.64 -0.20 9.57
N ARG A 67 -2.10 -1.06 8.69
CA ARG A 67 -1.83 -0.71 7.29
C ARG A 67 -3.14 -0.87 6.51
N PRO A 68 -3.52 0.08 5.64
CA PRO A 68 -4.67 -0.08 4.77
C PRO A 68 -4.53 -1.36 3.92
N PRO A 69 -5.65 -2.02 3.58
CA PRO A 69 -5.60 -3.18 2.71
C PRO A 69 -4.92 -2.81 1.39
N GLN A 70 -4.05 -3.68 0.89
CA GLN A 70 -3.48 -3.49 -0.44
C GLN A 70 -4.63 -3.52 -1.46
N PRO A 71 -4.62 -2.63 -2.46
CA PRO A 71 -5.59 -2.72 -3.55
C PRO A 71 -5.48 -4.12 -4.18
N PRO A 72 -6.58 -4.70 -4.67
CA PRO A 72 -6.52 -5.95 -5.41
C PRO A 72 -5.52 -5.79 -6.56
N PRO A 73 -4.74 -6.84 -6.89
CA PRO A 73 -3.83 -6.80 -8.02
C PRO A 73 -4.60 -6.42 -9.28
N GLU A 74 -3.98 -5.63 -10.15
CA GLU A 74 -4.56 -5.37 -11.47
C GLU A 74 -4.75 -6.71 -12.20
N PRO A 75 -5.89 -6.90 -12.90
CA PRO A 75 -6.12 -8.11 -13.66
C PRO A 75 -5.00 -8.31 -14.69
N THR A 76 -4.49 -9.52 -14.78
CA THR A 76 -3.52 -9.89 -15.81
C THR A 76 -4.16 -9.82 -17.20
N GLU A 77 -3.34 -9.65 -18.26
CA GLU A 77 -3.85 -9.67 -19.65
C GLU A 77 -4.66 -10.94 -19.96
N LEU A 78 -4.26 -12.08 -19.38
CA LEU A 78 -4.95 -13.35 -19.56
C LEU A 78 -6.33 -13.36 -18.90
N GLU A 79 -6.45 -12.82 -17.69
CA GLU A 79 -7.75 -12.64 -17.02
C GLU A 79 -8.64 -11.62 -17.76
N ILE A 80 -8.05 -10.56 -18.31
CA ILE A 80 -8.77 -9.60 -19.16
C ILE A 80 -9.31 -10.29 -20.40
N LEU A 81 -8.50 -11.14 -21.05
CA LEU A 81 -8.91 -11.85 -22.26
C LEU A 81 -10.01 -12.89 -21.95
N GLN A 82 -9.86 -13.66 -20.88
CA GLN A 82 -10.87 -14.61 -20.43
C GLN A 82 -12.21 -13.93 -20.12
N LYS A 83 -12.19 -12.77 -19.43
CA LYS A 83 -13.41 -11.98 -19.19
C LYS A 83 -14.06 -11.50 -20.48
N LYS A 84 -13.27 -11.04 -21.45
CA LYS A 84 -13.78 -10.60 -22.76
C LYS A 84 -14.44 -11.74 -23.52
N VAL A 85 -13.82 -12.92 -23.54
CA VAL A 85 -14.38 -14.13 -24.16
C VAL A 85 -15.67 -14.54 -23.46
N ALA A 86 -15.67 -14.63 -22.12
CA ALA A 86 -16.87 -14.97 -21.36
C ALA A 86 -18.05 -13.99 -21.57
N MET A 87 -17.76 -12.69 -21.68
CA MET A 87 -18.77 -11.69 -22.03
C MET A 87 -19.30 -11.87 -23.45
N GLN A 88 -18.44 -12.20 -24.41
CA GLN A 88 -18.88 -12.51 -25.78
C GLN A 88 -19.76 -13.75 -25.82
N ASP A 89 -19.39 -14.82 -25.12
CA ASP A 89 -20.18 -16.06 -25.05
C ASP A 89 -21.57 -15.80 -24.44
N THR A 90 -21.65 -15.00 -23.37
CA THR A 90 -22.93 -14.64 -22.73
C THR A 90 -23.83 -13.84 -23.68
N VAL A 91 -23.26 -12.88 -24.40
CA VAL A 91 -24.01 -12.06 -25.38
C VAL A 91 -24.49 -12.91 -26.56
N ILE A 92 -23.69 -13.87 -27.01
CA ILE A 92 -24.07 -14.81 -28.07
C ILE A 92 -25.21 -15.72 -27.59
N GLU A 93 -25.14 -16.27 -26.38
CA GLU A 93 -26.23 -17.07 -25.81
C GLU A 93 -27.55 -16.28 -25.73
N GLU A 94 -27.52 -15.06 -25.20
CA GLU A 94 -28.73 -14.21 -25.12
C GLU A 94 -29.34 -13.91 -26.50
N LEU A 95 -28.51 -13.62 -27.50
CA LEU A 95 -28.96 -13.43 -28.88
C LEU A 95 -29.57 -14.71 -29.48
N MET A 96 -28.97 -15.87 -29.22
CA MET A 96 -29.45 -17.16 -29.71
C MET A 96 -30.82 -17.51 -29.09
N PHE A 97 -31.03 -17.28 -27.79
CA PHE A 97 -32.32 -17.49 -27.14
C PHE A 97 -33.40 -16.50 -27.64
N SER A 98 -33.03 -15.31 -28.08
CA SER A 98 -33.97 -14.31 -28.60
C SER A 98 -34.45 -14.59 -30.04
N ILE A 99 -33.67 -15.29 -30.87
CA ILE A 99 -33.96 -15.44 -32.31
C ILE A 99 -34.69 -16.76 -32.63
N ILE A 100 -34.48 -17.82 -31.84
CA ILE A 100 -35.05 -19.16 -32.08
C ILE A 100 -36.60 -19.27 -31.96
N PRO A 101 -37.32 -18.51 -31.10
CA PRO A 101 -38.78 -18.66 -30.99
C PRO A 101 -39.57 -18.28 -32.25
N GLN A 102 -38.99 -17.54 -33.20
CA GLN A 102 -39.70 -17.08 -34.41
C GLN A 102 -39.69 -18.09 -35.58
N LEU A 103 -38.95 -19.20 -35.49
CA LEU A 103 -38.81 -20.16 -36.61
C LEU A 103 -39.65 -21.45 -36.45
N THR A 104 -40.28 -21.69 -35.30
CA THR A 104 -41.07 -22.92 -35.04
C THR A 104 -42.58 -22.68 -34.92
N GLY A 105 -43.06 -21.44 -35.04
CA GLY A 105 -44.46 -21.06 -34.84
C GLY A 105 -45.30 -20.79 -36.11
N GLY A 106 -44.89 -21.32 -37.27
CA GLY A 106 -45.59 -21.16 -38.55
C GLY A 106 -46.24 -22.44 -39.05
N GLY A 107 -47.12 -23.06 -38.25
CA GLY A 107 -47.98 -24.16 -38.69
C GLY A 107 -49.44 -23.76 -38.64
N ILE A 108 -50.04 -23.49 -39.80
CA ILE A 108 -51.32 -24.02 -40.34
C ILE A 108 -51.49 -23.54 -41.78
#